data_AF-A0A2M8LZ29-F1
#
_entry.id   AF-A0A2M8LZ29-F1
#
_cell.length_a   1.000
_cell.length_b   1.000
_cell.length_c   1.000
_cell.angle_alpha   90.00
_cell.angle_beta   90.00
_cell.angle_gamma   90.00
#
_symmetry.space_group_name_H-M   'P 1'
#
loop_
_entity.id
_entity.type
_entity.pdbx_description
1 polymer ?
#
loop_
_entity_poly.entity_id
_entity_poly.type
_entity_poly.pdbx_seq_one_letter_code
_entity_poly.pdbx_strand_id
1 'polypeptide(L)'
;MTISLTGYPLLFSRTEVCSTLVSASQRAILNDMAEYFEEKQRELALSMTAENVRYRSPQSAFEGRCICDSPEGINVVVAGPNGDGDFHHGDENTRLCWWFTGDTCLSRESYHPNQTGNSAYAQAFMTVGSTAVVTREDQ
;
A
#
# COMPACT_ATOMS: atom_id res chain seq x y z
N MET A 1 -1.62 -12.07 -23.70
CA MET A 1 -1.49 -12.08 -22.23
C MET A 1 -1.37 -10.64 -21.77
N THR A 2 -2.04 -10.25 -20.70
CA THR A 2 -1.97 -8.89 -20.14
C THR A 2 -1.25 -8.96 -18.80
N ILE A 3 -0.30 -8.06 -18.56
CA ILE A 3 0.34 -7.91 -17.25
C ILE A 3 -0.29 -6.68 -16.60
N SER A 4 -0.92 -6.87 -15.44
CA SER A 4 -1.43 -5.75 -14.65
C SER A 4 -0.40 -5.38 -13.59
N LEU A 5 0.15 -4.18 -13.67
CA LEU A 5 0.98 -3.61 -12.61
C LEU A 5 0.08 -2.79 -11.68
N THR A 6 -0.14 -3.28 -10.47
CA THR A 6 -0.92 -2.56 -9.46
C THR A 6 -0.01 -1.74 -8.57
N GLY A 7 -0.38 -0.49 -8.31
CA GLY A 7 0.37 0.44 -7.46
C GLY A 7 0.25 0.20 -5.96
N TYR A 8 0.77 1.14 -5.19
CA TYR A 8 0.59 1.24 -3.74
C TYR A 8 -0.38 2.38 -3.37
N PRO A 9 -1.30 2.19 -2.41
CA PRO A 9 -2.15 3.27 -1.93
C PRO A 9 -1.35 4.25 -1.07
N LEU A 10 -1.95 5.38 -0.74
CA LEU A 10 -1.50 6.15 0.42
C LEU A 10 -1.52 5.27 1.68
N LEU A 11 -0.55 5.48 2.57
CA LEU A 11 -0.48 4.72 3.82
C LEU A 11 -1.44 5.28 4.87
N PHE A 12 -1.50 6.60 5.01
CA PHE A 12 -2.28 7.27 6.06
C PHE A 12 -3.40 8.11 5.47
N SER A 13 -4.50 8.21 6.21
CA SER A 13 -5.58 9.15 5.93
C SER A 13 -5.04 10.59 5.89
N ARG A 14 -5.54 11.36 4.93
CA ARG A 14 -5.29 12.80 4.82
C ARG A 14 -6.25 13.63 5.65
N THR A 15 -7.39 13.07 6.02
CA THR A 15 -8.48 13.76 6.72
C THR A 15 -8.58 13.35 8.18
N GLU A 16 -8.31 12.08 8.47
CA GLU A 16 -8.40 11.54 9.81
C GLU A 16 -7.08 11.64 10.58
N VAL A 17 -7.19 11.86 11.89
CA VAL A 17 -6.05 11.92 12.81
C VAL A 17 -6.15 10.76 13.78
N CYS A 18 -5.09 9.98 13.88
CA CYS A 18 -4.96 8.94 14.89
C CYS A 18 -3.56 8.92 15.51
N SER A 19 -3.43 8.26 16.66
CA SER A 19 -2.14 8.04 17.31
C SER A 19 -1.42 6.88 16.64
N THR A 20 -0.19 7.10 16.19
CA THR A 20 0.66 6.08 15.56
C THR A 20 2.10 6.25 16.03
N LEU A 21 3.00 5.32 15.69
CA LEU A 21 4.43 5.44 16.00
C LEU A 21 5.14 6.57 15.24
N VAL A 22 4.52 7.10 14.19
CA VAL A 22 5.08 8.18 13.37
C VAL A 22 4.30 9.48 13.57
N SER A 23 5.04 10.59 13.59
CA SER A 23 4.46 11.93 13.73
C SER A 23 3.58 12.29 12.52
N ALA A 24 2.76 13.34 12.67
CA ALA A 24 1.98 13.86 11.54
C ALA A 24 2.84 14.26 10.33
N SER A 25 4.03 14.84 10.56
CA SER A 25 4.96 15.20 9.48
C SER A 25 5.57 13.98 8.81
N GLN A 26 5.90 12.94 9.58
CA GLN A 26 6.39 11.67 9.03
C GLN A 26 5.31 10.95 8.21
N ARG A 27 4.04 10.99 8.65
CA ARG A 27 2.91 10.46 7.88
C ARG A 27 2.76 11.15 6.53
N ALA A 28 2.89 12.48 6.49
CA ALA A 28 2.86 13.24 5.24
C ALA A 28 3.99 12.80 4.29
N ILE A 29 5.23 12.71 4.80
CA ILE A 29 6.38 12.25 4.01
C ILE A 29 6.16 10.83 3.44
N LEU A 30 5.62 9.91 4.25
CA LEU A 30 5.33 8.55 3.81
C LEU A 30 4.25 8.50 2.72
N ASN A 31 3.23 9.37 2.81
CA ASN A 31 2.24 9.52 1.75
C ASN A 31 2.84 10.12 0.47
N ASP A 32 3.71 11.14 0.58
CA ASP A 32 4.40 11.73 -0.57
C ASP A 32 5.29 10.69 -1.28
N MET A 33 5.94 9.80 -0.51
CA MET A 33 6.68 8.67 -1.07
C MET A 33 5.77 7.67 -1.79
N ALA A 34 4.57 7.39 -1.28
CA ALA A 34 3.60 6.54 -1.95
C ALA A 34 3.12 7.16 -3.28
N GLU A 35 2.89 8.48 -3.31
CA GLU A 35 2.55 9.21 -4.54
C GLU A 35 3.70 9.17 -5.56
N TYR A 36 4.94 9.34 -5.10
CA TYR A 36 6.11 9.19 -5.96
C TYR A 36 6.20 7.79 -6.58
N PHE A 37 5.99 6.73 -5.79
CA PHE A 37 5.98 5.36 -6.32
C PHE A 37 4.85 5.13 -7.31
N GLU A 38 3.64 5.61 -7.01
CA GLU A 38 2.48 5.56 -7.90
C GLU A 38 2.80 6.21 -9.26
N GLU A 39 3.42 7.40 -9.25
CA GLU A 39 3.83 8.11 -10.47
C GLU A 39 4.84 7.28 -11.27
N LYS A 40 5.93 6.83 -10.64
CA LYS A 40 7.02 6.12 -11.35
C LYS A 40 6.61 4.73 -11.84
N GLN A 41 5.78 4.01 -11.10
CA GLN A 41 5.23 2.74 -11.56
C GLN A 41 4.28 2.94 -12.74
N ARG A 42 3.45 3.98 -12.72
CA ARG A 42 2.57 4.33 -13.83
C ARG A 42 3.34 4.71 -15.08
N GLU A 43 4.35 5.57 -14.95
CA GLU A 43 5.22 5.97 -16.06
C GLU A 43 5.89 4.74 -16.71
N LEU A 44 6.45 3.85 -15.90
CA LEU A 44 7.06 2.61 -16.38
C LEU A 44 6.04 1.73 -17.12
N ALA A 45 4.86 1.51 -16.54
CA ALA A 45 3.82 0.70 -17.19
C ALA A 45 3.33 1.33 -18.50
N LEU A 46 3.23 2.67 -18.58
CA LEU A 46 2.87 3.38 -19.81
C LEU A 46 3.93 3.19 -20.91
N SER A 47 5.22 3.18 -20.54
CA SER A 47 6.31 2.89 -21.47
C SER A 47 6.30 1.47 -22.02
N MET A 48 5.61 0.54 -21.34
CA MET A 48 5.51 -0.88 -21.68
C MET A 48 4.13 -1.30 -22.22
N THR A 49 3.37 -0.35 -22.75
CA THR A 49 2.01 -0.61 -23.25
C THR A 49 1.99 -1.51 -24.49
N ALA A 50 3.04 -1.49 -25.31
CA ALA A 50 3.20 -2.37 -26.47
C ALA A 50 3.34 -3.86 -26.06
N GLU A 51 3.90 -4.10 -24.87
CA GLU A 51 4.06 -5.40 -24.22
C GLU A 51 2.80 -5.84 -23.45
N ASN A 52 1.69 -5.11 -23.61
CA ASN A 52 0.44 -5.32 -22.89
C ASN A 52 0.56 -5.19 -21.36
N VAL A 53 1.48 -4.36 -20.87
CA VAL A 53 1.51 -3.94 -19.47
C VAL A 53 0.47 -2.86 -19.24
N ARG A 54 -0.33 -2.99 -18.17
CA ARG A 54 -1.40 -2.06 -17.82
C ARG A 54 -1.27 -1.67 -16.36
N TYR A 55 -1.19 -0.37 -16.10
CA TYR A 55 -1.20 0.15 -14.75
C TYR A 55 -2.60 0.08 -14.11
N ARG A 56 -2.66 -0.21 -12.81
CA ARG A 56 -3.87 -0.18 -11.98
C ARG A 56 -3.58 0.59 -10.70
N SER A 57 -4.15 1.78 -10.59
CA SER A 57 -4.02 2.58 -9.37
C SER A 57 -4.95 2.03 -8.28
N PRO A 58 -4.46 1.78 -7.05
CA PRO A 58 -5.30 1.40 -5.93
C PRO A 58 -5.95 2.61 -5.24
N GLN A 59 -5.56 3.84 -5.57
CA GLN A 59 -5.88 5.04 -4.77
C GLN A 59 -7.37 5.20 -4.52
N SER A 60 -8.19 5.16 -5.59
CA SER A 60 -9.65 5.31 -5.46
C SER A 60 -10.30 4.19 -4.64
N ALA A 61 -9.76 2.97 -4.69
CA ALA A 61 -10.29 1.87 -3.88
C ALA A 61 -9.91 2.00 -2.39
N PHE A 62 -8.81 2.69 -2.09
CA PHE A 62 -8.33 2.93 -0.73
C PHE A 62 -8.79 4.26 -0.11
N GLU A 63 -9.53 5.09 -0.84
CA GLU A 63 -10.19 6.27 -0.27
C GLU A 63 -11.06 5.88 0.93
N GLY A 64 -10.80 6.51 2.08
CA GLY A 64 -11.46 6.19 3.35
C GLY A 64 -11.10 4.82 3.94
N ARG A 65 -9.97 4.23 3.54
CA ARG A 65 -9.46 2.92 3.99
C ARG A 65 -7.95 2.91 4.23
N CYS A 66 -7.30 4.05 4.36
CA CYS A 66 -5.90 4.12 4.76
C CYS A 66 -5.76 3.88 6.29
N ILE A 67 -4.53 3.88 6.82
CA ILE A 67 -4.33 3.96 8.28
C ILE A 67 -5.00 5.24 8.81
N CYS A 68 -5.60 5.16 10.00
CA CYS A 68 -6.46 6.17 10.62
C CYS A 68 -7.87 6.32 10.04
N ASP A 69 -8.21 5.71 8.90
CA ASP A 69 -9.61 5.70 8.42
C ASP A 69 -10.44 4.64 9.15
N SER A 70 -11.75 4.59 8.91
CA SER A 70 -12.64 3.57 9.47
C SER A 70 -13.63 3.04 8.42
N PRO A 71 -13.52 1.77 7.98
CA PRO A 71 -12.54 0.78 8.44
C PRO A 71 -11.13 1.02 7.86
N GLU A 72 -10.10 0.80 8.66
CA GLU A 72 -8.72 0.76 8.16
C GLU A 72 -8.54 -0.41 7.19
N GLY A 73 -7.94 -0.15 6.04
CA GLY A 73 -7.54 -1.14 5.04
C GLY A 73 -6.07 -1.56 5.15
N ILE A 74 -5.26 -0.83 5.92
CA ILE A 74 -3.84 -1.07 6.08
C ILE A 74 -3.58 -1.22 7.58
N ASN A 75 -2.88 -2.28 7.95
CA ASN A 75 -2.41 -2.47 9.31
C ASN A 75 -1.45 -1.34 9.69
N VAL A 76 -1.58 -0.79 10.90
CA VAL A 76 -0.57 0.10 11.48
C VAL A 76 0.66 -0.72 11.91
N VAL A 77 1.00 -0.70 13.19
CA VAL A 77 2.05 -1.52 13.78
C VAL A 77 1.40 -2.70 14.46
N VAL A 78 1.79 -3.89 14.04
CA VAL A 78 1.26 -5.15 14.53
C VAL A 78 2.36 -5.89 15.28
N ALA A 79 2.07 -6.31 16.50
CA ALA A 79 2.93 -7.22 17.24
C ALA A 79 2.78 -8.63 16.64
N GLY A 80 3.91 -9.28 16.34
CA GLY A 80 3.97 -10.64 15.85
C GLY A 80 4.75 -11.56 16.80
N PRO A 81 4.95 -12.83 16.39
CA PRO A 81 4.57 -13.38 15.09
C PRO A 81 3.07 -13.70 14.94
N ASN A 82 2.48 -13.43 13.76
CA ASN A 82 1.10 -13.80 13.42
C ASN A 82 1.00 -14.83 12.28
N GLY A 83 2.09 -15.08 11.56
CA GLY A 83 2.14 -16.07 10.48
C GLY A 83 3.57 -16.42 10.09
N ASP A 84 3.72 -17.44 9.26
CA ASP A 84 5.02 -18.08 8.93
C ASP A 84 6.07 -17.12 8.33
N GLY A 85 5.64 -15.97 7.80
CA GLY A 85 6.55 -14.95 7.28
C GLY A 85 7.26 -14.14 8.35
N ASP A 86 6.68 -14.03 9.56
CA ASP A 86 7.20 -13.23 10.67
C ASP A 86 8.47 -13.83 11.28
N PHE A 87 9.17 -13.00 12.07
CA PHE A 87 10.28 -13.47 12.88
C PHE A 87 9.77 -14.28 14.07
N HIS A 88 10.32 -15.48 14.25
CA HIS A 88 9.99 -16.42 15.31
C HIS A 88 11.16 -16.62 16.27
N HIS A 89 10.85 -17.15 17.45
CA HIS A 89 11.87 -17.48 18.44
C HIS A 89 12.84 -18.51 17.86
N GLY A 90 14.13 -18.17 17.84
CA GLY A 90 15.18 -18.99 17.22
C GLY A 90 15.70 -18.45 15.89
N ASP A 91 15.02 -17.45 15.30
CA ASP A 91 15.56 -16.69 14.18
C ASP A 91 16.72 -15.79 14.62
N GLU A 92 17.54 -15.37 13.66
CA GLU A 92 18.58 -14.37 13.92
C GLU A 92 17.97 -13.11 14.51
N ASN A 93 18.55 -12.65 15.63
CA ASN A 93 18.03 -11.51 16.36
C ASN A 93 18.14 -10.23 15.51
N THR A 94 17.00 -9.59 15.25
CA THR A 94 16.94 -8.29 14.57
C THR A 94 16.58 -7.19 15.56
N ARG A 95 16.89 -5.92 15.21
CA ARG A 95 16.49 -4.75 16.02
C ARG A 95 14.96 -4.57 16.11
N LEU A 96 14.19 -5.32 15.34
CA LEU A 96 12.73 -5.29 15.30
C LEU A 96 12.11 -6.35 16.21
N CYS A 97 12.94 -7.07 16.96
CA CYS A 97 12.53 -8.11 17.88
C CYS A 97 13.04 -7.80 19.28
N TRP A 98 12.13 -7.88 20.24
CA TRP A 98 12.43 -7.62 21.65
C TRP A 98 12.51 -8.93 22.43
N TRP A 99 13.35 -9.85 21.94
CA TRP A 99 13.55 -11.20 22.52
C TRP A 99 14.02 -11.19 23.98
N PHE A 100 14.60 -10.10 24.44
CA PHE A 100 15.09 -9.93 25.82
C PHE A 100 13.99 -9.54 26.81
N THR A 101 12.77 -9.23 26.35
CA THR A 101 11.59 -8.94 27.18
C THR A 101 10.40 -9.87 26.94
N GLY A 102 10.52 -10.85 26.03
CA GLY A 102 9.46 -11.79 25.66
C GLY A 102 9.61 -12.30 24.21
N ASP A 103 8.54 -12.83 23.63
CA ASP A 103 8.53 -13.37 22.25
C ASP A 103 7.97 -12.39 21.20
N THR A 104 8.04 -11.09 21.45
CA THR A 104 7.42 -10.07 20.59
C THR A 104 8.39 -9.49 19.56
N CYS A 105 7.99 -9.54 18.29
CA CYS A 105 8.61 -8.82 17.18
C CYS A 105 7.61 -7.89 16.49
N LEU A 106 8.11 -6.93 15.71
CA LEU A 106 7.29 -6.25 14.71
C LEU A 106 6.87 -7.28 13.64
N SER A 107 5.55 -7.51 13.53
CA SER A 107 5.00 -8.36 12.48
C SER A 107 5.24 -7.71 11.11
N ARG A 108 5.56 -8.53 10.12
CA ARG A 108 5.69 -8.13 8.71
C ARG A 108 4.36 -7.77 8.08
N GLU A 109 3.24 -8.04 8.75
CA GLU A 109 1.94 -7.52 8.35
C GLU A 109 1.78 -6.03 8.65
N SER A 110 2.67 -5.41 9.45
CA SER A 110 2.67 -3.97 9.68
C SER A 110 2.80 -3.21 8.37
N TYR A 111 2.00 -2.16 8.17
CA TYR A 111 1.90 -1.39 6.93
C TYR A 111 1.46 -2.18 5.69
N HIS A 112 0.93 -3.40 5.86
CA HIS A 112 0.37 -4.19 4.77
C HIS A 112 -1.16 -4.18 4.79
N PRO A 113 -1.81 -4.50 3.65
CA PRO A 113 -3.26 -4.60 3.58
C PRO A 113 -3.81 -5.67 4.52
N ASN A 114 -4.84 -5.32 5.28
CA ASN A 114 -5.65 -6.30 6.01
C ASN A 114 -6.78 -6.83 5.12
N GLN A 115 -7.78 -7.50 5.68
CA GLN A 115 -8.91 -8.02 4.89
C GLN A 115 -9.66 -6.93 4.09
N THR A 116 -9.85 -5.74 4.68
CA THR A 116 -10.47 -4.58 4.02
C THR A 116 -9.58 -4.11 2.86
N GLY A 117 -8.27 -3.96 3.09
CA GLY A 117 -7.33 -3.54 2.05
C GLY A 117 -7.15 -4.56 0.93
N ASN A 118 -7.15 -5.86 1.24
CA ASN A 118 -7.12 -6.92 0.23
C ASN A 118 -8.35 -6.85 -0.69
N SER A 119 -9.52 -6.55 -0.12
CA SER A 119 -10.75 -6.34 -0.89
C SER A 119 -10.67 -5.08 -1.77
N ALA A 120 -10.09 -3.98 -1.24
CA ALA A 120 -9.85 -2.77 -2.01
C ALA A 120 -8.86 -3.02 -3.18
N TYR A 121 -7.79 -3.79 -2.95
CA TYR A 121 -6.89 -4.20 -4.01
C TYR A 121 -7.57 -5.07 -5.08
N ALA A 122 -8.44 -5.99 -4.68
CA ALA A 122 -9.24 -6.77 -5.62
C ALA A 122 -10.12 -5.84 -6.49
N GLN A 123 -10.75 -4.83 -5.89
CA GLN A 123 -11.53 -3.81 -6.62
C GLN A 123 -10.66 -3.01 -7.60
N ALA A 124 -9.49 -2.56 -7.16
CA ALA A 124 -8.54 -1.81 -8.00
C ALA A 124 -8.07 -2.63 -9.21
N PHE A 125 -7.81 -3.93 -9.01
CA PHE A 125 -7.40 -4.85 -10.08
C PHE A 125 -8.51 -5.08 -11.11
N MET A 126 -9.77 -5.22 -10.64
CA MET A 126 -10.94 -5.43 -11.50
C MET A 126 -11.36 -4.18 -12.28
N THR A 127 -10.99 -2.98 -11.80
CA THR A 127 -11.33 -1.74 -12.48
C THR A 127 -10.53 -1.61 -13.77
N VAL A 128 -11.21 -1.60 -14.92
CA VAL A 128 -10.59 -1.28 -16.20
C VAL A 128 -10.29 0.21 -16.19
N GLY A 129 -9.01 0.58 -16.21
CA GLY A 129 -8.61 1.99 -16.26
C GLY A 129 -9.34 2.70 -17.40
N SER A 130 -10.08 3.76 -17.06
CA SER A 130 -10.79 4.58 -18.04
C SER A 130 -9.81 5.04 -19.10
N THR A 131 -10.00 4.60 -20.34
CA THR A 131 -9.31 5.18 -21.49
C THR A 131 -9.77 6.62 -21.59
N ALA A 132 -8.96 7.56 -21.08
CA ALA A 132 -9.13 8.96 -21.41
C ALA A 132 -9.08 9.08 -22.94
N VAL A 133 -10.24 9.32 -23.55
CA VAL A 133 -10.38 9.62 -24.97
C VAL A 133 -9.70 10.97 -25.18
N VAL A 134 -8.52 10.95 -25.80
CA VAL A 134 -7.95 12.17 -26.38
C VAL A 134 -8.77 12.47 -27.63
N THR A 135 -9.77 13.33 -27.50
CA THR A 135 -10.38 13.99 -28.66
C THR A 135 -9.32 14.90 -29.26
N ARG A 136 -8.71 14.48 -30.37
CA ARG A 136 -8.08 15.41 -31.29
C ARG A 136 -9.21 16.15 -31.99
N GLU A 137 -9.42 17.40 -31.60
CA GLU A 137 -10.10 18.36 -32.46
C GLU A 137 -9.04 18.88 -33.44
N ASP A 138 -9.25 18.55 -34.71
CA ASP A 138 -8.43 18.97 -35.85
C ASP A 138 -8.57 20.49 -36.06
N GLN A 139 -7.42 21.16 -36.18
CA GLN A 139 -7.27 22.42 -36.92
C GLN A 139 -6.80 22.11 -38.35
#